data_AF-A0A1R1AEA7-F1
#
_entry.id   AF-A0A1R1AEA7-F1
#
_cell.length_a   1.000
_cell.length_b   1.000
_cell.length_c   1.000
_cell.angle_alpha   90.00
_cell.angle_beta   90.00
_cell.angle_gamma   90.00
#
_symmetry.space_group_name_H-M   'P 1'
#
loop_
_entity.id
_entity.type
_entity.pdbx_description
1 polymer ?
#
loop_
_entity_poly.entity_id
_entity_poly.type
_entity_poly.pdbx_seq_one_letter_code
_entity_poly.pdbx_strand_id
1 'polypeptide(L)'
;MKKWLSVLLVLSFMLAIAACSGNNTNKGTNSPAATNKASNEPAKVEEGSTEGFADGKYTTPITLTTVWGLNQNGSIFKEGESIEDNVHTRLIKERLGIDIKYNWVVTNTNDAYKTKLRLMLSSGEEMPDVVTYRGDMETVNMLIDSGQFMPVGDLVDKYANDTYKAGLDLDPTIWLPISRGADKMALPILDYAYNADHVMWIREDWLTKLNLKAPTTLAEMETVMEAFVKNDPDGDSKADTIGLATGFKNGFANWMTDIGFVFGAYGTMPGQWNQAADGSLAHGSINPAAKDALTKLKEWLDKGYISQDSALLDESTGSELFTKGEAGIIFGPNWLPAWPFPDLLNNVPGAKYKAYPIPAGPDGKIGSAGGNPPANGYVFVNKKAKNPEAILHYYNWFFDNMANPQPGSEFEKGFAEGYDYATLPDGSITADIAKYPDLFPGLKDQTAPPLYYTLTFEGARIPTLYAETHVKLAGGAEPVTPYEKQEFNTRLKENTDAMKVVMDQNSIRMKNYYMGPLTETMQSKNELLNKLLNETFSKIVYGQQPVDSFDTMVENWKKSGGEQITKEVNDWYNSVK
;
A
#
# COMPACT_ATOMS: atom_id res chain seq x y z
N MET A 1 -42.93 -30.95 -6.31
CA MET A 1 -43.07 -32.29 -5.71
C MET A 1 -42.05 -32.44 -4.58
N LYS A 2 -42.53 -32.79 -3.38
CA LYS A 2 -41.89 -33.38 -2.18
C LYS A 2 -40.38 -33.12 -1.96
N LYS A 3 -39.96 -32.29 -0.98
CA LYS A 3 -39.81 -32.55 0.49
C LYS A 3 -38.82 -33.67 0.87
N TRP A 4 -37.80 -33.26 1.65
CA TRP A 4 -37.36 -33.80 2.95
C TRP A 4 -36.05 -34.62 3.10
N LEU A 5 -35.35 -34.28 4.20
CA LEU A 5 -34.35 -35.01 5.01
C LEU A 5 -32.91 -35.12 4.45
N SER A 6 -31.81 -34.88 5.19
CA SER A 6 -31.58 -35.14 6.62
C SER A 6 -30.56 -34.20 7.29
N VAL A 7 -30.80 -34.02 8.59
CA VAL A 7 -30.02 -33.38 9.66
C VAL A 7 -29.16 -34.44 10.38
N LEU A 8 -28.14 -34.00 11.13
CA LEU A 8 -27.30 -34.66 12.17
C LEU A 8 -25.89 -35.15 11.78
N LEU A 9 -24.87 -34.46 12.30
CA LEU A 9 -24.06 -35.00 13.41
C LEU A 9 -23.33 -33.86 14.17
N VAL A 10 -23.70 -33.67 15.43
CA VAL A 10 -22.98 -32.86 16.43
C VAL A 10 -22.69 -33.78 17.61
N LEU A 11 -21.57 -33.51 18.29
CA LEU A 11 -21.10 -34.05 19.58
C LEU A 11 -20.44 -35.44 19.54
N SER A 12 -19.13 -35.46 19.77
CA SER A 12 -18.54 -35.78 21.08
C SER A 12 -17.05 -36.07 20.94
N PHE A 13 -16.19 -35.37 21.69
CA PHE A 13 -15.36 -35.97 22.73
C PHE A 13 -14.51 -34.88 23.41
N MET A 14 -14.80 -34.67 24.69
CA MET A 14 -14.03 -33.87 25.61
C MET A 14 -13.45 -34.84 26.66
N LEU A 15 -12.18 -34.60 27.02
CA LEU A 15 -11.49 -34.96 28.28
C LEU A 15 -11.13 -36.44 28.56
N ALA A 16 -9.82 -36.68 28.68
CA ALA A 16 -9.25 -37.44 29.79
C ALA A 16 -7.84 -36.91 30.14
N ILE A 17 -7.75 -36.22 31.28
CA ILE A 17 -6.52 -36.00 32.03
C ILE A 17 -6.30 -37.25 32.89
N ALA A 18 -5.11 -37.85 32.84
CA ALA A 18 -4.62 -38.75 33.87
C ALA A 18 -3.11 -38.58 34.06
N ALA A 19 -2.76 -38.23 35.29
CA ALA A 19 -1.42 -38.06 35.81
C ALA A 19 -0.62 -39.37 35.81
N CYS A 20 0.70 -39.25 35.64
CA CYS A 20 1.66 -40.16 36.22
C CYS A 20 2.83 -39.34 36.80
N SER A 21 2.74 -39.10 38.10
CA SER A 21 3.86 -38.81 38.97
C SER A 21 4.76 -40.04 39.06
N GLY A 22 6.06 -39.87 38.81
CA GLY A 22 7.08 -40.90 38.99
C GLY A 22 8.37 -40.28 39.52
N ASN A 23 8.39 -40.04 40.83
CA ASN A 23 9.53 -39.55 41.58
C ASN A 23 10.60 -40.66 41.68
N ASN A 24 11.84 -40.40 41.27
CA ASN A 24 12.97 -41.23 41.71
C ASN A 24 14.19 -40.35 42.00
N THR A 25 14.50 -40.27 43.29
CA THR A 25 15.62 -39.58 43.93
C THR A 25 16.93 -40.34 43.75
N ASN A 26 18.03 -39.65 43.39
CA ASN A 26 19.22 -39.55 44.26
C ASN A 26 20.35 -38.67 43.70
N LYS A 27 20.85 -37.79 44.60
CA LYS A 27 22.23 -37.28 44.80
C LYS A 27 22.94 -36.65 43.59
N GLY A 28 23.37 -35.40 43.55
CA GLY A 28 23.69 -34.41 44.58
C GLY A 28 25.13 -33.93 44.35
N THR A 29 25.35 -32.63 44.09
CA THR A 29 26.45 -31.80 44.62
C THR A 29 26.48 -30.38 44.00
N ASN A 30 26.43 -29.39 44.89
CA ASN A 30 26.98 -28.02 44.92
C ASN A 30 27.21 -27.18 43.64
N SER A 31 26.59 -25.99 43.69
CA SER A 31 26.93 -24.67 43.10
C SER A 31 28.43 -24.28 43.17
N PRO A 32 28.93 -23.22 42.45
CA PRO A 32 28.20 -21.98 42.12
C PRO A 32 28.40 -21.39 40.71
N ALA A 33 27.57 -20.37 40.47
CA ALA A 33 27.51 -19.46 39.34
C ALA A 33 28.87 -18.91 38.85
N ALA A 34 28.98 -18.76 37.53
CA ALA A 34 29.93 -17.86 36.88
C ALA A 34 29.19 -17.07 35.79
N THR A 35 29.11 -15.76 36.05
CA THR A 35 28.82 -14.68 35.10
C THR A 35 29.79 -14.74 33.92
N ASN A 36 29.26 -14.82 32.70
CA ASN A 36 30.03 -14.48 31.50
C ASN A 36 29.40 -13.28 30.79
N LYS A 37 30.05 -12.13 31.01
CA LYS A 37 30.07 -11.00 30.08
C LYS A 37 30.56 -11.52 28.73
N ALA A 38 29.68 -11.58 27.74
CA ALA A 38 30.10 -11.61 26.34
C ALA A 38 30.23 -10.17 25.87
N SER A 39 31.46 -9.83 25.45
CA SER A 39 31.84 -8.60 24.78
C SER A 39 31.07 -8.43 23.46
N ASN A 40 30.38 -7.30 23.32
CA ASN A 40 29.93 -6.79 22.03
C ASN A 40 31.15 -6.34 21.25
N GLU A 41 31.50 -7.07 20.19
CA GLU A 41 32.37 -6.60 19.11
C GLU A 41 31.57 -6.75 17.81
N PRO A 42 31.53 -5.73 16.93
CA PRO A 42 30.71 -5.80 15.71
C PRO A 42 31.25 -6.87 14.78
N ALA A 43 30.37 -7.71 14.24
CA ALA A 43 30.73 -8.65 13.18
C ALA A 43 31.19 -7.85 11.95
N LYS A 44 32.46 -8.03 11.57
CA LYS A 44 33.02 -7.51 10.34
C LYS A 44 32.33 -8.19 9.15
N VAL A 45 31.63 -7.41 8.35
CA VAL A 45 31.12 -7.82 7.03
C VAL A 45 32.32 -8.16 6.16
N GLU A 46 32.45 -9.41 5.69
CA GLU A 46 33.41 -9.75 4.64
C GLU A 46 33.04 -8.96 3.38
N GLU A 47 34.02 -8.27 2.79
CA GLU A 47 33.85 -7.48 1.58
C GLU A 47 33.16 -8.31 0.50
N GLY A 48 31.93 -7.92 0.11
CA GLY A 48 31.28 -8.44 -1.09
C GLY A 48 32.23 -8.28 -2.27
N SER A 49 32.74 -9.40 -2.76
CA SER A 49 33.65 -9.42 -3.89
C SER A 49 32.87 -8.96 -5.11
N THR A 50 33.25 -7.82 -5.70
CA THR A 50 32.89 -7.48 -7.09
C THR A 50 33.48 -8.47 -8.11
N GLU A 51 34.08 -9.57 -7.65
CA GLU A 51 34.62 -10.65 -8.47
C GLU A 51 33.52 -11.15 -9.38
N GLY A 52 33.67 -10.77 -10.65
CA GLY A 52 32.83 -11.25 -11.73
C GLY A 52 31.77 -10.28 -12.22
N PHE A 53 31.45 -9.14 -11.57
CA PHE A 53 30.57 -8.12 -12.15
C PHE A 53 31.40 -7.07 -12.90
N ALA A 54 31.39 -7.15 -14.23
CA ALA A 54 32.16 -6.26 -15.10
C ALA A 54 31.29 -5.83 -16.28
N ASP A 55 31.47 -4.59 -16.74
CA ASP A 55 30.73 -4.00 -17.87
C ASP A 55 29.20 -4.14 -17.73
N GLY A 56 28.70 -4.03 -16.49
CA GLY A 56 27.27 -4.10 -16.17
C GLY A 56 26.68 -5.52 -16.11
N LYS A 57 27.50 -6.58 -16.12
CA LYS A 57 27.04 -7.96 -16.12
C LYS A 57 27.93 -8.91 -15.31
N TYR A 58 27.33 -9.93 -14.69
CA TYR A 58 28.08 -11.06 -14.11
C TYR A 58 28.68 -11.94 -15.22
N THR A 59 30.00 -12.01 -15.26
CA THR A 59 30.82 -12.82 -16.17
C THR A 59 30.55 -14.32 -16.04
N THR A 60 30.27 -14.79 -14.83
CA THR A 60 29.67 -16.09 -14.56
C THR A 60 28.28 -15.86 -14.00
N PRO A 61 27.20 -16.36 -14.63
CA PRO A 61 25.85 -16.13 -14.14
C PRO A 61 25.69 -16.59 -12.70
N ILE A 62 25.05 -15.75 -11.88
CA ILE A 62 24.75 -16.04 -10.49
C ILE A 62 23.27 -16.41 -10.33
N THR A 63 22.94 -17.09 -9.23
CA THR A 63 21.55 -17.32 -8.84
C THR A 63 21.18 -16.39 -7.69
N LEU A 64 20.05 -15.69 -7.81
CA LEU A 64 19.46 -14.89 -6.75
C LEU A 64 18.14 -15.53 -6.32
N THR A 65 18.10 -16.08 -5.11
CA THR A 65 16.89 -16.72 -4.57
C THR A 65 15.97 -15.69 -3.90
N THR A 66 14.65 -15.93 -3.98
CA THR A 66 13.62 -15.10 -3.35
C THR A 66 12.36 -15.93 -3.03
N VAL A 67 11.36 -15.29 -2.42
CA VAL A 67 10.00 -15.79 -2.26
C VAL A 67 9.02 -14.75 -2.80
N TRP A 68 7.85 -15.16 -3.29
CA TRP A 68 6.95 -14.19 -3.94
C TRP A 68 5.46 -14.42 -3.70
N GLY A 69 4.73 -13.31 -3.63
CA GLY A 69 3.28 -13.25 -3.60
C GLY A 69 2.73 -12.70 -4.92
N LEU A 70 2.04 -13.52 -5.72
CA LEU A 70 1.43 -13.08 -6.97
C LEU A 70 0.23 -12.18 -6.67
N ASN A 71 0.25 -10.96 -7.18
CA ASN A 71 -0.90 -10.06 -7.13
C ASN A 71 -1.90 -10.49 -8.20
N GLN A 72 -3.14 -10.81 -7.82
CA GLN A 72 -4.15 -11.31 -8.77
C GLN A 72 -4.42 -10.34 -9.92
N ASN A 73 -4.31 -9.03 -9.68
CA ASN A 73 -4.60 -8.00 -10.66
C ASN A 73 -3.34 -7.48 -11.39
N GLY A 74 -2.14 -7.98 -11.03
CA GLY A 74 -0.87 -7.51 -11.61
C GLY A 74 0.03 -8.61 -12.15
N SER A 75 -0.10 -9.85 -11.66
CA SER A 75 0.71 -11.00 -12.09
C SER A 75 -0.01 -11.79 -13.19
N ILE A 76 -0.24 -11.14 -14.32
CA ILE A 76 -0.91 -11.71 -15.50
C ILE A 76 0.15 -12.13 -16.49
N PHE A 77 0.29 -13.42 -16.77
CA PHE A 77 1.30 -13.94 -17.69
C PHE A 77 0.70 -14.24 -19.07
N LYS A 78 1.48 -14.06 -20.13
CA LYS A 78 1.09 -14.56 -21.46
C LYS A 78 0.99 -16.08 -21.45
N GLU A 79 0.24 -16.62 -22.41
CA GLU A 79 0.16 -18.06 -22.60
C GLU A 79 1.57 -18.69 -22.70
N GLY A 80 1.85 -19.65 -21.82
CA GLY A 80 3.14 -20.34 -21.73
C GLY A 80 4.17 -19.68 -20.81
N GLU A 81 3.93 -18.46 -20.33
CA GLU A 81 4.80 -17.79 -19.35
C GLU A 81 4.37 -18.06 -17.90
N SER A 82 5.30 -17.80 -16.98
CA SER A 82 5.09 -17.88 -15.53
C SER A 82 5.99 -16.87 -14.81
N ILE A 83 5.85 -16.73 -13.49
CA ILE A 83 6.76 -15.89 -12.70
C ILE A 83 8.24 -16.34 -12.77
N GLU A 84 8.47 -17.62 -13.07
CA GLU A 84 9.83 -18.19 -13.18
C GLU A 84 10.41 -18.05 -14.60
N ASP A 85 9.56 -17.95 -15.62
CA ASP A 85 9.94 -17.79 -17.03
C ASP A 85 9.01 -16.81 -17.72
N ASN A 86 9.47 -15.56 -17.86
CA ASN A 86 8.74 -14.48 -18.50
C ASN A 86 9.72 -13.50 -19.14
N VAL A 87 9.20 -12.46 -19.79
CA VAL A 87 10.03 -11.43 -20.44
C VAL A 87 11.02 -10.75 -19.48
N HIS A 88 10.67 -10.56 -18.21
CA HIS A 88 11.54 -9.93 -17.20
C HIS A 88 12.68 -10.86 -16.78
N THR A 89 12.38 -12.11 -16.39
CA THR A 89 13.43 -13.03 -15.90
C THR A 89 14.45 -13.34 -16.99
N ARG A 90 14.01 -13.46 -18.24
CA ARG A 90 14.88 -13.64 -19.41
C ARG A 90 15.78 -12.42 -19.65
N LEU A 91 15.20 -11.21 -19.62
CA LEU A 91 15.94 -9.97 -19.82
C LEU A 91 17.00 -9.75 -18.74
N ILE A 92 16.67 -9.99 -17.47
CA ILE A 92 17.61 -9.84 -16.34
C ILE A 92 18.75 -10.85 -16.42
N LYS A 93 18.46 -12.09 -16.82
CA LYS A 93 19.49 -13.09 -17.08
C LYS A 93 20.40 -12.69 -18.24
N GLU A 94 19.85 -12.14 -19.31
CA GLU A 94 20.61 -11.68 -20.46
C GLU A 94 21.49 -10.46 -20.14
N ARG A 95 20.91 -9.42 -19.53
CA ARG A 95 21.55 -8.12 -19.30
C ARG A 95 22.51 -8.17 -18.11
N LEU A 96 22.11 -8.81 -17.02
CA LEU A 96 22.87 -8.79 -15.77
C LEU A 96 23.55 -10.12 -15.44
N GLY A 97 23.16 -11.24 -16.07
CA GLY A 97 23.67 -12.56 -15.68
C GLY A 97 23.10 -13.05 -14.35
N ILE A 98 21.92 -12.57 -13.95
CA ILE A 98 21.23 -12.97 -12.72
C ILE A 98 20.09 -13.92 -13.08
N ASP A 99 20.15 -15.16 -12.58
CA ASP A 99 19.07 -16.15 -12.67
C ASP A 99 18.23 -16.10 -11.40
N ILE A 100 16.99 -15.60 -11.49
CA ILE A 100 16.09 -15.49 -10.33
C ILE A 100 15.44 -16.85 -10.05
N LYS A 101 15.48 -17.29 -8.80
CA LYS A 101 14.83 -18.54 -8.35
C LYS A 101 13.90 -18.27 -7.19
N TYR A 102 12.71 -18.86 -7.24
CA TYR A 102 11.71 -18.71 -6.19
C TYR A 102 11.71 -19.97 -5.33
N ASN A 103 12.04 -19.83 -4.04
CA ASN A 103 11.93 -20.95 -3.10
C ASN A 103 10.47 -21.39 -2.97
N TRP A 104 9.55 -20.43 -3.07
CA TRP A 104 8.14 -20.69 -3.27
C TRP A 104 7.43 -19.45 -3.80
N VAL A 105 6.27 -19.69 -4.40
CA VAL A 105 5.34 -18.67 -4.88
C VAL A 105 3.95 -18.97 -4.31
N VAL A 106 3.19 -17.94 -3.96
CA VAL A 106 1.79 -18.09 -3.55
C VAL A 106 0.95 -16.98 -4.17
N THR A 107 -0.29 -17.27 -4.55
CA THR A 107 -1.24 -16.21 -4.90
C THR A 107 -1.58 -15.42 -3.64
N ASN A 108 -1.36 -14.11 -3.65
CA ASN A 108 -1.49 -13.28 -2.46
C ASN A 108 -2.93 -12.79 -2.24
N THR A 109 -3.87 -13.73 -2.08
CA THR A 109 -5.22 -13.43 -1.57
C THR A 109 -5.25 -13.56 -0.06
N ASN A 110 -6.01 -12.69 0.61
CA ASN A 110 -6.21 -12.73 2.06
C ASN A 110 -4.88 -12.89 2.84
N ASP A 111 -3.86 -12.12 2.47
CA ASP A 111 -2.54 -12.14 3.13
C ASP A 111 -1.79 -13.48 3.10
N ALA A 112 -2.04 -14.34 2.11
CA ALA A 112 -1.37 -15.63 1.98
C ALA A 112 0.16 -15.53 1.92
N TYR A 113 0.72 -14.50 1.24
CA TYR A 113 2.17 -14.26 1.20
C TYR A 113 2.73 -13.97 2.59
N LYS A 114 2.13 -13.00 3.30
CA LYS A 114 2.52 -12.64 4.67
C LYS A 114 2.47 -13.85 5.60
N THR A 115 1.37 -14.61 5.55
CA THR A 115 1.17 -15.78 6.41
C THR A 115 2.27 -16.82 6.18
N LYS A 116 2.56 -17.14 4.91
CA LYS A 116 3.59 -18.11 4.56
C LYS A 116 5.00 -17.63 4.93
N LEU A 117 5.30 -16.34 4.72
CA LEU A 117 6.58 -15.73 5.11
C LEU A 117 6.80 -15.77 6.64
N ARG A 118 5.77 -15.42 7.43
CA ARG A 118 5.84 -15.50 8.91
C ARG A 118 6.01 -16.94 9.40
N LEU A 119 5.37 -17.91 8.75
CA LEU A 119 5.55 -19.34 9.04
C LEU A 119 6.98 -19.81 8.74
N MET A 120 7.52 -19.46 7.58
CA MET A 120 8.91 -19.73 7.19
C MET A 120 9.90 -19.15 8.21
N LEU A 121 9.63 -17.93 8.70
CA LEU A 121 10.46 -17.27 9.70
C LEU A 121 10.42 -17.98 11.06
N SER A 122 9.22 -18.35 11.52
CA SER A 122 9.02 -18.98 12.83
C SER A 122 9.45 -20.46 12.88
N SER A 123 9.43 -21.17 11.75
CA SER A 123 9.90 -22.55 11.65
C SER A 123 11.43 -22.66 11.59
N GLY A 124 12.15 -21.55 11.40
CA GLY A 124 13.59 -21.53 11.22
C GLY A 124 14.03 -22.08 9.86
N GLU A 125 13.14 -22.12 8.87
CA GLU A 125 13.49 -22.44 7.49
C GLU A 125 14.50 -21.43 6.94
N GLU A 126 15.40 -21.89 6.05
CA GLU A 126 16.43 -21.03 5.47
C GLU A 126 15.81 -19.96 4.57
N MET A 127 15.98 -18.69 4.95
CA MET A 127 15.54 -17.55 4.14
C MET A 127 16.29 -17.49 2.80
N PRO A 128 15.64 -17.03 1.72
CA PRO A 128 16.31 -16.79 0.44
C PRO A 128 17.36 -15.66 0.54
N ASP A 129 18.10 -15.42 -0.54
CA ASP A 129 19.10 -14.33 -0.62
C ASP A 129 18.46 -12.96 -0.40
N VAL A 130 17.27 -12.75 -0.97
CA VAL A 130 16.48 -11.52 -0.79
C VAL A 130 15.02 -11.83 -0.48
N VAL A 131 14.42 -11.00 0.38
CA VAL A 131 12.98 -11.02 0.66
C VAL A 131 12.42 -9.63 0.38
N THR A 132 11.48 -9.53 -0.54
CA THR A 132 10.74 -8.29 -0.79
C THR A 132 9.42 -8.34 -0.03
N TYR A 133 9.10 -7.28 0.72
CA TYR A 133 7.86 -7.21 1.48
C TYR A 133 7.22 -5.82 1.40
N ARG A 134 5.93 -5.81 1.06
CA ARG A 134 5.00 -4.67 1.11
C ARG A 134 3.83 -5.09 1.98
N GLY A 135 3.59 -4.37 3.08
CA GLY A 135 2.53 -4.71 4.02
C GLY A 135 2.72 -4.07 5.38
N ASP A 136 2.24 -4.76 6.42
CA ASP A 136 2.23 -4.24 7.78
C ASP A 136 3.62 -4.13 8.42
N MET A 137 3.73 -3.15 9.32
CA MET A 137 4.99 -2.88 10.01
C MET A 137 5.36 -3.96 11.02
N GLU A 138 4.40 -4.73 11.52
CA GLU A 138 4.68 -5.87 12.40
C GLU A 138 5.55 -6.90 11.69
N THR A 139 5.20 -7.30 10.45
CA THR A 139 5.99 -8.25 9.66
C THR A 139 7.37 -7.69 9.32
N VAL A 140 7.45 -6.40 8.97
CA VAL A 140 8.76 -5.74 8.74
C VAL A 140 9.64 -5.81 9.98
N ASN A 141 9.10 -5.48 11.15
CA ASN A 141 9.86 -5.56 12.40
C ASN A 141 10.26 -7.01 12.72
N MET A 142 9.37 -7.99 12.51
CA MET A 142 9.70 -9.42 12.66
C MET A 142 10.85 -9.85 11.76
N LEU A 143 10.88 -9.41 10.49
CA LEU A 143 11.98 -9.70 9.57
C LEU A 143 13.29 -9.10 10.10
N ILE A 144 13.29 -7.82 10.49
CA ILE A 144 14.47 -7.15 11.05
C ILE A 144 14.98 -7.87 12.31
N ASP A 145 14.08 -8.08 13.27
CA ASP A 145 14.42 -8.56 14.61
C ASP A 145 14.76 -10.06 14.63
N SER A 146 14.51 -10.78 13.53
CA SER A 146 14.92 -12.18 13.37
C SER A 146 16.44 -12.40 13.38
N GLY A 147 17.21 -11.34 13.07
CA GLY A 147 18.66 -11.41 12.92
C GLY A 147 19.14 -12.22 11.70
N GLN A 148 18.25 -12.55 10.74
CA GLN A 148 18.61 -13.24 9.51
C GLN A 148 19.10 -12.29 8.40
N PHE A 149 18.76 -11.02 8.46
CA PHE A 149 19.09 -10.01 7.45
C PHE A 149 20.20 -9.07 7.92
N MET A 150 21.00 -8.58 6.98
CA MET A 150 22.12 -7.68 7.27
C MET A 150 21.74 -6.20 7.12
N PRO A 151 22.42 -5.27 7.81
CA PRO A 151 22.37 -3.86 7.48
C PRO A 151 22.79 -3.62 6.02
N VAL A 152 22.11 -2.70 5.34
CA VAL A 152 22.30 -2.40 3.92
C VAL A 152 22.96 -1.04 3.68
N GLY A 153 23.27 -0.27 4.73
CA GLY A 153 23.87 1.07 4.60
C GLY A 153 25.13 1.08 3.72
N ASP A 154 26.12 0.26 4.07
CA ASP A 154 27.37 0.14 3.31
C ASP A 154 27.15 -0.37 1.88
N LEU A 155 26.15 -1.24 1.67
CA LEU A 155 25.78 -1.72 0.34
C LEU A 155 25.25 -0.56 -0.52
N VAL A 156 24.36 0.26 0.03
CA VAL A 156 23.83 1.45 -0.68
C VAL A 156 24.96 2.42 -0.99
N ASP A 157 25.82 2.73 -0.03
CA ASP A 157 26.91 3.69 -0.25
C ASP A 157 27.86 3.25 -1.37
N LYS A 158 28.21 1.95 -1.39
CA LYS A 158 29.15 1.38 -2.36
C LYS A 158 28.54 1.07 -3.73
N TYR A 159 27.31 0.58 -3.78
CA TYR A 159 26.73 -0.02 -4.99
C TYR A 159 25.51 0.71 -5.54
N ALA A 160 24.76 1.51 -4.77
CA ALA A 160 23.62 2.23 -5.34
C ALA A 160 24.07 3.35 -6.28
N ASN A 161 23.35 3.53 -7.39
CA ASN A 161 23.56 4.63 -8.32
C ASN A 161 23.05 5.96 -7.77
N ASP A 162 23.43 7.06 -8.43
CA ASP A 162 23.07 8.41 -8.01
C ASP A 162 21.56 8.66 -8.05
N THR A 163 20.84 8.06 -9.01
CA THR A 163 19.40 8.20 -9.14
C THR A 163 18.65 7.61 -7.95
N TYR A 164 19.01 6.40 -7.52
CA TYR A 164 18.40 5.77 -6.35
C TYR A 164 18.75 6.54 -5.07
N LYS A 165 20.02 6.94 -4.90
CA LYS A 165 20.48 7.77 -3.77
C LYS A 165 19.72 9.10 -3.69
N ALA A 166 19.57 9.81 -4.80
CA ALA A 166 18.82 11.06 -4.85
C ALA A 166 17.35 10.88 -4.44
N GLY A 167 16.73 9.76 -4.81
CA GLY A 167 15.37 9.44 -4.38
C GLY A 167 15.26 9.13 -2.89
N LEU A 168 16.26 8.46 -2.31
CA LEU A 168 16.36 8.22 -0.87
C LEU A 168 16.59 9.51 -0.07
N ASP A 169 17.36 10.44 -0.63
CA ASP A 169 17.71 11.72 -0.02
C ASP A 169 16.58 12.76 -0.08
N LEU A 170 15.55 12.52 -0.91
CA LEU A 170 14.38 13.40 -1.05
C LEU A 170 13.60 13.53 0.26
N ASP A 171 13.42 12.42 0.98
CA ASP A 171 12.85 12.42 2.32
C ASP A 171 13.61 11.39 3.18
N PRO A 172 14.60 11.84 3.98
CA PRO A 172 15.39 10.96 4.85
C PRO A 172 14.54 10.16 5.85
N THR A 173 13.29 10.58 6.12
CA THR A 173 12.40 9.85 7.02
C THR A 173 11.97 8.48 6.47
N ILE A 174 12.27 8.20 5.19
CA ILE A 174 12.11 6.88 4.54
C ILE A 174 12.88 5.76 5.27
N TRP A 175 13.96 6.09 5.96
CA TRP A 175 14.78 5.13 6.71
C TRP A 175 14.22 4.82 8.10
N LEU A 176 13.39 5.68 8.67
CA LEU A 176 12.93 5.56 10.05
C LEU A 176 12.24 4.22 10.37
N PRO A 177 11.38 3.65 9.50
CA PRO A 177 10.67 2.40 9.81
C PRO A 177 11.58 1.18 9.90
N ILE A 178 12.74 1.25 9.25
CA ILE A 178 13.67 0.14 9.05
C ILE A 178 15.03 0.37 9.71
N SER A 179 15.15 1.41 10.54
CA SER A 179 16.39 1.70 11.26
C SER A 179 16.44 0.99 12.61
N ARG A 180 17.65 0.57 13.01
CA ARG A 180 18.00 0.08 14.36
C ARG A 180 19.26 0.81 14.82
N GLY A 181 19.07 1.89 15.58
CA GLY A 181 20.18 2.82 15.84
C GLY A 181 20.65 3.46 14.53
N ALA A 182 21.93 3.30 14.20
CA ALA A 182 22.49 3.78 12.93
C ALA A 182 22.30 2.81 11.75
N ASP A 183 21.93 1.56 12.03
CA ASP A 183 21.84 0.52 11.00
C ASP A 183 20.54 0.68 10.20
N LYS A 184 20.68 0.73 8.87
CA LYS A 184 19.57 0.64 7.91
C LYS A 184 19.37 -0.83 7.55
N MET A 185 18.23 -1.44 7.91
CA MET A 185 18.08 -2.90 7.87
C MET A 185 17.47 -3.48 6.59
N ALA A 186 17.02 -2.63 5.67
CA ALA A 186 16.45 -3.03 4.38
C ALA A 186 16.59 -1.92 3.35
N LEU A 187 16.46 -2.24 2.06
CA LEU A 187 16.44 -1.25 0.98
C LEU A 187 15.00 -0.74 0.79
N PRO A 188 14.73 0.57 0.92
CA PRO A 188 13.44 1.13 0.56
C PRO A 188 13.18 0.97 -0.93
N ILE A 189 11.98 0.51 -1.27
CA ILE A 189 11.47 0.51 -2.64
C ILE A 189 10.81 1.86 -2.87
N LEU A 190 11.43 2.69 -3.70
CA LEU A 190 10.92 4.03 -4.00
C LEU A 190 9.61 3.93 -4.79
N ASP A 191 8.68 4.82 -4.45
CA ASP A 191 7.43 5.02 -5.17
C ASP A 191 7.36 6.45 -5.72
N TYR A 192 6.35 6.74 -6.53
CA TYR A 192 6.00 8.10 -6.88
C TYR A 192 5.52 8.87 -5.65
N ALA A 193 6.06 10.06 -5.45
CA ALA A 193 5.56 11.00 -4.46
C ALA A 193 4.12 11.39 -4.81
N TYR A 194 3.34 11.69 -3.77
CA TYR A 194 1.94 12.09 -3.88
C TYR A 194 0.99 11.01 -4.45
N ASN A 195 1.48 9.79 -4.67
CA ASN A 195 0.73 8.74 -5.36
C ASN A 195 -0.41 8.16 -4.50
N ALA A 196 -0.28 8.24 -3.18
CA ALA A 196 -1.29 7.81 -2.21
C ALA A 196 -2.22 8.95 -1.76
N ASP A 197 -2.03 10.17 -2.29
CA ASP A 197 -2.84 11.32 -1.90
C ASP A 197 -4.18 11.30 -2.62
N HIS A 198 -5.26 11.44 -1.85
CA HIS A 198 -6.61 11.28 -2.36
C HIS A 198 -7.17 12.55 -3.00
N VAL A 199 -8.05 12.32 -3.96
CA VAL A 199 -8.99 13.29 -4.54
C VAL A 199 -10.41 12.76 -4.37
N MET A 200 -11.39 13.65 -4.55
CA MET A 200 -12.79 13.27 -4.62
C MET A 200 -13.16 12.96 -6.07
N TRP A 201 -13.43 11.70 -6.38
CA TRP A 201 -13.96 11.31 -7.69
C TRP A 201 -15.48 11.32 -7.66
N ILE A 202 -16.10 11.97 -8.66
CA ILE A 202 -17.56 12.04 -8.78
C ILE A 202 -17.99 11.62 -10.18
N ARG A 203 -19.14 10.95 -10.28
CA ARG A 203 -19.92 10.75 -11.51
C ARG A 203 -20.36 12.10 -12.10
N GLU A 204 -19.57 12.62 -13.04
CA GLU A 204 -19.80 13.92 -13.69
C GLU A 204 -21.06 13.89 -14.57
N ASP A 205 -21.37 12.72 -15.13
CA ASP A 205 -22.63 12.49 -15.85
C ASP A 205 -23.85 12.62 -14.92
N TRP A 206 -23.76 12.18 -13.67
CA TRP A 206 -24.83 12.35 -12.68
C TRP A 206 -24.99 13.81 -12.26
N LEU A 207 -23.88 14.52 -12.01
CA LEU A 207 -23.92 15.96 -11.74
C LEU A 207 -24.61 16.71 -12.90
N THR A 208 -24.25 16.38 -14.14
CA THR A 208 -24.83 17.00 -15.34
C THR A 208 -26.33 16.69 -15.46
N LYS A 209 -26.73 15.42 -15.30
CA LYS A 209 -28.13 14.97 -15.40
C LYS A 209 -29.03 15.68 -14.37
N LEU A 210 -28.51 15.93 -13.17
CA LEU A 210 -29.24 16.59 -12.08
C LEU A 210 -29.01 18.10 -12.01
N ASN A 211 -28.25 18.68 -12.95
CA ASN A 211 -27.89 20.11 -12.97
C ASN A 211 -27.24 20.59 -11.66
N LEU A 212 -26.34 19.77 -11.11
CA LEU A 212 -25.59 20.01 -9.89
C LEU A 212 -24.17 20.48 -10.21
N LYS A 213 -23.57 21.21 -9.27
CA LYS A 213 -22.14 21.52 -9.27
C LYS A 213 -21.39 20.53 -8.38
N ALA A 214 -20.11 20.33 -8.65
CA ALA A 214 -19.25 19.59 -7.74
C ALA A 214 -19.14 20.32 -6.39
N PRO A 215 -19.22 19.61 -5.26
CA PRO A 215 -19.25 20.22 -3.94
C PRO A 215 -17.86 20.68 -3.51
N THR A 216 -17.80 21.78 -2.78
CA THR A 216 -16.58 22.35 -2.19
C THR A 216 -16.56 22.28 -0.66
N THR A 217 -17.70 21.95 -0.06
CA THR A 217 -17.87 21.75 1.39
C THR A 217 -18.65 20.47 1.69
N LEU A 218 -18.53 19.93 2.91
CA LEU A 218 -19.30 18.76 3.32
C LEU A 218 -20.82 18.97 3.24
N ALA A 219 -21.31 20.19 3.50
CA ALA A 219 -22.74 20.50 3.39
C ALA A 219 -23.24 20.48 1.93
N GLU A 220 -22.45 21.00 1.00
CA GLU A 220 -22.73 20.87 -0.43
C GLU A 220 -22.65 19.41 -0.89
N MET A 221 -21.67 18.67 -0.37
CA MET A 221 -21.51 17.24 -0.66
C MET A 221 -22.72 16.43 -0.18
N GLU A 222 -23.26 16.73 0.99
CA GLU A 222 -24.52 16.14 1.46
C GLU A 222 -25.69 16.42 0.53
N THR A 223 -25.79 17.65 0.01
CA THR A 223 -26.84 18.02 -0.95
C THR A 223 -26.69 17.21 -2.26
N VAL A 224 -25.45 17.02 -2.73
CA VAL A 224 -25.16 16.19 -3.91
C VAL A 224 -25.50 14.73 -3.65
N MET A 225 -25.07 14.16 -2.53
CA MET A 225 -25.40 12.77 -2.15
C MET A 225 -26.90 12.57 -1.99
N GLU A 226 -27.61 13.52 -1.38
CA GLU A 226 -29.07 13.48 -1.26
C GLU A 226 -29.74 13.43 -2.63
N ALA A 227 -29.30 14.27 -3.56
CA ALA A 227 -29.83 14.30 -4.90
C ALA A 227 -29.53 13.00 -5.67
N PHE A 228 -28.35 12.39 -5.47
CA PHE A 228 -28.05 11.08 -6.05
C PHE A 228 -28.97 9.99 -5.52
N VAL A 229 -29.12 9.89 -4.20
CA VAL A 229 -29.97 8.86 -3.58
C VAL A 229 -31.46 9.02 -3.92
N LYS A 230 -31.95 10.26 -4.09
CA LYS A 230 -33.39 10.52 -4.25
C LYS A 230 -33.88 10.65 -5.69
N ASN A 231 -32.99 10.93 -6.66
CA ASN A 231 -33.40 11.34 -8.00
C ASN A 231 -32.93 10.39 -9.13
N ASP A 232 -32.58 9.13 -8.81
CA ASP A 232 -32.35 8.05 -9.79
C ASP A 232 -31.41 8.46 -10.95
N PRO A 233 -30.19 8.96 -10.65
CA PRO A 233 -29.27 9.43 -11.68
C PRO A 233 -28.70 8.26 -12.51
N ASP A 234 -28.61 7.05 -11.97
CA ASP A 234 -28.35 5.79 -12.68
C ASP A 234 -29.51 5.37 -13.60
N GLY A 235 -30.75 5.72 -13.27
CA GLY A 235 -31.90 5.59 -14.17
C GLY A 235 -32.45 4.17 -14.26
N ASP A 236 -32.22 3.35 -13.23
CA ASP A 236 -32.70 1.97 -13.18
C ASP A 236 -34.03 1.84 -12.41
N SER A 237 -34.53 2.96 -11.86
CA SER A 237 -35.77 3.06 -11.09
C SER A 237 -35.80 2.21 -9.81
N LYS A 238 -34.65 1.80 -9.30
CA LYS A 238 -34.50 1.18 -7.98
C LYS A 238 -33.98 2.22 -6.99
N ALA A 239 -34.28 1.96 -5.71
CA ALA A 239 -33.82 2.80 -4.61
C ALA A 239 -32.57 2.16 -3.97
N ASP A 240 -31.55 1.91 -4.78
CA ASP A 240 -30.26 1.31 -4.40
C ASP A 240 -29.05 2.20 -4.73
N THR A 241 -29.26 3.36 -5.37
CA THR A 241 -28.23 4.39 -5.52
C THR A 241 -27.76 4.93 -4.16
N ILE A 242 -26.45 4.92 -3.93
CA ILE A 242 -25.81 5.53 -2.76
C ILE A 242 -24.96 6.74 -3.15
N GLY A 243 -24.74 7.64 -2.18
CA GLY A 243 -23.97 8.85 -2.39
C GLY A 243 -22.47 8.59 -2.51
N LEU A 244 -21.91 7.81 -1.58
CA LEU A 244 -20.47 7.63 -1.39
C LEU A 244 -20.12 6.13 -1.24
N ALA A 245 -19.18 5.66 -2.07
CA ALA A 245 -18.59 4.35 -1.94
C ALA A 245 -17.62 4.31 -0.75
N THR A 246 -17.89 3.42 0.20
CA THR A 246 -17.09 3.28 1.43
C THR A 246 -16.85 1.82 1.77
N GLY A 247 -15.61 1.49 2.14
CA GLY A 247 -15.24 0.26 2.84
C GLY A 247 -14.35 0.62 4.02
N PHE A 248 -14.77 0.25 5.24
CA PHE A 248 -14.03 0.58 6.47
C PHE A 248 -13.84 -0.61 7.41
N LYS A 249 -13.83 -1.83 6.85
CA LYS A 249 -13.45 -3.06 7.59
C LYS A 249 -12.07 -2.95 8.24
N ASN A 250 -11.10 -2.38 7.52
CA ASN A 250 -9.70 -2.32 7.95
C ASN A 250 -9.37 -1.04 8.74
N GLY A 251 -10.17 0.02 8.57
CA GLY A 251 -9.95 1.30 9.22
C GLY A 251 -10.79 2.41 8.60
N PHE A 252 -10.65 3.61 9.17
CA PHE A 252 -11.34 4.82 8.71
C PHE A 252 -10.43 5.75 7.90
N ALA A 253 -9.15 5.41 7.73
CA ALA A 253 -8.22 6.08 6.83
C ALA A 253 -7.55 4.99 5.98
N ASN A 254 -7.88 4.95 4.70
CA ASN A 254 -7.66 3.80 3.83
C ASN A 254 -7.00 4.22 2.52
N TRP A 255 -6.28 3.33 1.85
CA TRP A 255 -5.58 3.62 0.59
C TRP A 255 -6.52 3.80 -0.63
N MET A 256 -7.78 3.38 -0.50
CA MET A 256 -8.87 3.52 -1.47
C MET A 256 -10.21 3.44 -0.72
N THR A 257 -11.28 4.04 -1.26
CA THR A 257 -12.56 4.24 -0.53
C THR A 257 -12.40 4.96 0.80
N ASP A 258 -11.49 5.93 0.81
CA ASP A 258 -11.08 6.60 2.03
C ASP A 258 -12.21 7.43 2.64
N ILE A 259 -12.39 7.31 3.96
CA ILE A 259 -13.28 8.17 4.74
C ILE A 259 -12.52 9.02 5.76
N GLY A 260 -11.18 8.98 5.71
CA GLY A 260 -10.30 9.76 6.58
C GLY A 260 -10.49 11.26 6.34
N PHE A 261 -10.85 11.65 5.12
CA PHE A 261 -11.18 13.04 4.78
C PHE A 261 -12.28 13.65 5.66
N VAL A 262 -13.24 12.84 6.13
CA VAL A 262 -14.30 13.32 7.05
C VAL A 262 -13.70 13.73 8.38
N PHE A 263 -12.72 12.98 8.89
CA PHE A 263 -11.98 13.33 10.10
C PHE A 263 -11.08 14.55 9.86
N GLY A 264 -10.44 14.61 8.69
CA GLY A 264 -9.62 15.73 8.27
C GLY A 264 -10.40 17.05 8.23
N ALA A 265 -11.67 16.99 7.81
CA ALA A 265 -12.60 18.13 7.83
C ALA A 265 -12.90 18.67 9.24
N TYR A 266 -12.64 17.90 10.30
CA TYR A 266 -12.70 18.35 11.70
C TYR A 266 -11.31 18.61 12.33
N GLY A 267 -10.23 18.27 11.62
CA GLY A 267 -8.84 18.53 12.00
C GLY A 267 -8.14 17.37 12.71
N THR A 268 -8.52 16.12 12.43
CA THR A 268 -7.83 14.93 12.94
C THR A 268 -7.73 13.85 11.86
N MET A 269 -6.83 12.87 12.00
CA MET A 269 -6.71 11.75 11.07
C MET A 269 -6.61 10.42 11.84
N PRO A 270 -7.59 9.50 11.72
CA PRO A 270 -7.56 8.25 12.47
C PRO A 270 -6.39 7.36 12.04
N GLY A 271 -5.87 6.58 12.98
CA GLY A 271 -4.79 5.61 12.74
C GLY A 271 -3.40 6.24 12.55
N GLN A 272 -3.26 7.55 12.73
CA GLN A 272 -2.00 8.27 12.54
C GLN A 272 -1.61 9.08 13.77
N TRP A 273 -0.31 9.32 13.91
CA TRP A 273 0.26 10.24 14.89
C TRP A 273 0.58 11.55 14.19
N ASN A 274 -0.26 12.56 14.40
CA ASN A 274 -0.03 13.89 13.87
C ASN A 274 0.61 14.78 14.94
N GLN A 275 1.29 15.85 14.50
CA GLN A 275 1.88 16.83 15.41
C GLN A 275 0.78 17.72 16.02
N ALA A 276 0.76 17.81 17.35
CA ALA A 276 -0.08 18.72 18.10
C ALA A 276 0.52 20.13 18.14
N ALA A 277 -0.25 21.12 18.61
CA ALA A 277 0.16 22.52 18.66
C ALA A 277 1.39 22.78 19.55
N ASP A 278 1.65 21.92 20.54
CA ASP A 278 2.82 21.98 21.42
C ASP A 278 4.07 21.27 20.84
N GLY A 279 3.96 20.70 19.65
CA GLY A 279 5.03 19.96 18.98
C GLY A 279 5.18 18.50 19.43
N SER A 280 4.32 18.00 20.32
CA SER A 280 4.22 16.58 20.65
C SER A 280 3.43 15.82 19.57
N LEU A 281 3.53 14.50 19.56
CA LEU A 281 2.69 13.64 18.71
C LEU A 281 1.44 13.20 19.46
N ALA A 282 0.29 13.36 18.81
CA ALA A 282 -1.01 12.93 19.30
C ALA A 282 -1.66 11.94 18.31
N HIS A 283 -2.28 10.89 18.85
CA HIS A 283 -2.93 9.87 18.04
C HIS A 283 -4.31 10.34 17.60
N GLY A 284 -4.54 10.44 16.29
CA GLY A 284 -5.73 11.09 15.76
C GLY A 284 -7.05 10.33 16.03
N SER A 285 -7.01 9.02 16.29
CA SER A 285 -8.22 8.26 16.65
C SER A 285 -8.75 8.56 18.07
N ILE A 286 -7.95 9.17 18.94
CA ILE A 286 -8.39 9.57 20.30
C ILE A 286 -8.56 11.08 20.44
N ASN A 287 -8.39 11.82 19.34
CA ASN A 287 -8.62 13.26 19.31
C ASN A 287 -10.13 13.53 19.47
N PRO A 288 -10.56 14.45 20.36
CA PRO A 288 -11.98 14.77 20.54
C PRO A 288 -12.73 15.13 19.26
N ALA A 289 -12.06 15.74 18.27
CA ALA A 289 -12.65 16.09 16.97
C ALA A 289 -13.14 14.87 16.16
N ALA A 290 -12.68 13.65 16.51
CA ALA A 290 -13.17 12.42 15.90
C ALA A 290 -14.66 12.16 16.22
N LYS A 291 -15.21 12.70 17.33
CA LYS A 291 -16.63 12.56 17.67
C LYS A 291 -17.54 13.21 16.63
N ASP A 292 -17.14 14.36 16.11
CA ASP A 292 -17.92 15.10 15.11
C ASP A 292 -17.92 14.34 13.76
N ALA A 293 -16.76 13.78 13.39
CA ALA A 293 -16.63 12.92 12.21
C ALA A 293 -17.49 11.66 12.32
N LEU A 294 -17.46 10.97 13.47
CA LEU A 294 -18.27 9.76 13.70
C LEU A 294 -19.77 10.06 13.68
N THR A 295 -20.18 11.20 14.26
CA THR A 295 -21.58 11.66 14.22
C THR A 295 -22.02 11.92 12.78
N LYS A 296 -21.16 12.54 11.98
CA LYS A 296 -21.42 12.80 10.56
C LYS A 296 -21.53 11.51 9.74
N LEU A 297 -20.64 10.54 9.97
CA LEU A 297 -20.69 9.23 9.32
C LEU A 297 -21.95 8.44 9.72
N LYS A 298 -22.35 8.50 11.00
CA LYS A 298 -23.62 7.93 11.45
C LYS A 298 -24.81 8.54 10.70
N GLU A 299 -24.84 9.87 10.59
CA GLU A 299 -25.90 10.58 9.87
C GLU A 299 -25.98 10.15 8.41
N TRP A 300 -24.83 9.99 7.73
CA TRP A 300 -24.78 9.52 6.35
C TRP A 300 -25.23 8.07 6.21
N LEU A 301 -24.92 7.20 7.17
CA LEU A 301 -25.43 5.83 7.20
C LEU A 301 -26.96 5.80 7.36
N ASP A 302 -27.50 6.57 8.32
CA ASP A 302 -28.94 6.65 8.60
C ASP A 302 -29.72 7.22 7.41
N LYS A 303 -29.12 8.15 6.64
CA LYS A 303 -29.69 8.73 5.42
C LYS A 303 -29.52 7.85 4.17
N GLY A 304 -28.79 6.73 4.27
CA GLY A 304 -28.51 5.85 3.14
C GLY A 304 -27.50 6.40 2.13
N TYR A 305 -26.72 7.42 2.50
CA TYR A 305 -25.67 7.96 1.62
C TYR A 305 -24.46 7.04 1.51
N ILE A 306 -24.26 6.17 2.49
CA ILE A 306 -23.26 5.10 2.49
C ILE A 306 -23.95 3.75 2.73
N SER A 307 -23.33 2.67 2.27
CA SER A 307 -23.90 1.32 2.35
C SER A 307 -23.95 0.79 3.79
N GLN A 308 -25.00 0.01 4.10
CA GLN A 308 -25.12 -0.71 5.36
C GLN A 308 -24.05 -1.79 5.51
N ASP A 309 -23.46 -2.26 4.41
CA ASP A 309 -22.43 -3.30 4.43
C ASP A 309 -21.02 -2.73 4.61
N SER A 310 -20.84 -1.41 4.66
CA SER A 310 -19.51 -0.79 4.57
C SER A 310 -18.50 -1.21 5.66
N ALA A 311 -18.93 -1.63 6.85
CA ALA A 311 -18.03 -2.23 7.87
C ALA A 311 -17.50 -3.63 7.50
N LEU A 312 -18.13 -4.30 6.53
CA LEU A 312 -17.76 -5.64 6.05
C LEU A 312 -16.88 -5.58 4.80
N LEU A 313 -16.85 -4.43 4.13
CA LEU A 313 -16.10 -4.21 2.90
C LEU A 313 -14.69 -3.72 3.24
N ASP A 314 -13.68 -4.37 2.68
CA ASP A 314 -12.35 -3.78 2.59
C ASP A 314 -12.31 -2.71 1.49
N GLU A 315 -11.15 -2.09 1.29
CA GLU A 315 -10.97 -0.99 0.36
C GLU A 315 -11.29 -1.40 -1.08
N SER A 316 -10.91 -2.61 -1.48
CA SER A 316 -11.15 -3.15 -2.81
C SER A 316 -12.63 -3.43 -3.03
N THR A 317 -13.28 -4.21 -2.15
CA THR A 317 -14.71 -4.51 -2.31
C THR A 317 -15.58 -3.26 -2.11
N GLY A 318 -15.15 -2.31 -1.28
CA GLY A 318 -15.82 -1.01 -1.14
C GLY A 318 -15.84 -0.24 -2.46
N SER A 319 -14.76 -0.30 -3.24
CA SER A 319 -14.66 0.39 -4.54
C SER A 319 -15.62 -0.18 -5.59
N GLU A 320 -16.02 -1.45 -5.43
CA GLU A 320 -17.00 -2.09 -6.31
C GLU A 320 -18.35 -1.39 -6.26
N LEU A 321 -18.71 -0.72 -5.16
CA LEU A 321 -19.92 0.09 -5.09
C LEU A 321 -19.90 1.20 -6.15
N PHE A 322 -18.73 1.82 -6.38
CA PHE A 322 -18.57 2.80 -7.45
C PHE A 322 -18.51 2.12 -8.82
N THR A 323 -17.72 1.05 -8.98
CA THR A 323 -17.52 0.43 -10.30
C THR A 323 -18.69 -0.41 -10.80
N LYS A 324 -19.62 -0.84 -9.94
CA LYS A 324 -20.91 -1.42 -10.37
C LYS A 324 -21.93 -0.35 -10.79
N GLY A 325 -21.60 0.93 -10.55
CA GLY A 325 -22.48 2.06 -10.85
C GLY A 325 -23.47 2.39 -9.74
N GLU A 326 -23.33 1.80 -8.55
CA GLU A 326 -24.25 1.96 -7.41
C GLU A 326 -23.95 3.25 -6.62
N ALA A 327 -22.70 3.73 -6.64
CA ALA A 327 -22.27 4.93 -5.92
C ALA A 327 -21.86 6.08 -6.84
N GLY A 328 -22.21 7.32 -6.44
CA GLY A 328 -21.90 8.53 -7.20
C GLY A 328 -20.54 9.17 -6.90
N ILE A 329 -19.97 8.90 -5.71
CA ILE A 329 -18.72 9.49 -5.22
C ILE A 329 -17.81 8.38 -4.68
N ILE A 330 -16.49 8.51 -4.89
CA ILE A 330 -15.46 7.71 -4.23
C ILE A 330 -14.24 8.58 -3.93
N PHE A 331 -13.64 8.41 -2.75
CA PHE A 331 -12.38 9.05 -2.41
C PHE A 331 -11.23 8.07 -2.58
N GLY A 332 -10.20 8.51 -3.27
CA GLY A 332 -9.03 7.70 -3.53
C GLY A 332 -8.03 8.38 -4.43
N PRO A 333 -6.93 7.68 -4.75
CA PRO A 333 -5.77 8.27 -5.39
C PRO A 333 -5.99 8.58 -6.88
N ASN A 334 -5.04 9.30 -7.45
CA ASN A 334 -5.04 9.75 -8.85
C ASN A 334 -5.02 8.60 -9.88
N TRP A 335 -4.59 7.40 -9.48
CA TRP A 335 -4.44 6.26 -10.38
C TRP A 335 -5.72 5.44 -10.58
N LEU A 336 -6.82 5.75 -9.87
CA LEU A 336 -8.09 5.01 -9.98
C LEU A 336 -8.66 4.84 -11.41
N PRO A 337 -8.51 5.81 -12.34
CA PRO A 337 -8.87 5.63 -13.75
C PRO A 337 -8.17 4.45 -14.44
N ALA A 338 -6.96 4.09 -14.01
CA ALA A 338 -6.23 2.94 -14.54
C ALA A 338 -6.71 1.61 -13.93
N TRP A 339 -7.05 1.62 -12.65
CA TRP A 339 -7.69 0.52 -11.95
C TRP A 339 -8.31 1.04 -10.65
N PRO A 340 -9.58 0.74 -10.31
CA PRO A 340 -10.49 -0.21 -10.96
C PRO A 340 -11.53 0.44 -11.89
N PHE A 341 -11.45 1.73 -12.22
CA PHE A 341 -12.49 2.39 -13.04
C PHE A 341 -12.75 1.83 -14.44
N PRO A 342 -11.86 1.04 -15.09
CA PRO A 342 -12.26 0.29 -16.28
C PRO A 342 -13.49 -0.61 -16.03
N ASP A 343 -13.65 -1.16 -14.82
CA ASP A 343 -14.84 -1.94 -14.45
C ASP A 343 -16.11 -1.10 -14.42
N LEU A 344 -16.02 0.19 -14.05
CA LEU A 344 -17.15 1.13 -14.18
C LEU A 344 -17.60 1.25 -15.63
N LEU A 345 -16.67 1.44 -16.56
CA LEU A 345 -16.99 1.60 -17.97
C LEU A 345 -17.53 0.31 -18.59
N ASN A 346 -17.09 -0.85 -18.09
CA ASN A 346 -17.63 -2.15 -18.47
C ASN A 346 -19.06 -2.36 -17.97
N ASN A 347 -19.35 -2.01 -16.71
CA ASN A 347 -20.66 -2.18 -16.09
C ASN A 347 -21.67 -1.11 -16.52
N VAL A 348 -21.20 0.12 -16.72
CA VAL A 348 -22.01 1.30 -17.08
C VAL A 348 -21.39 2.00 -18.30
N PRO A 349 -21.64 1.48 -19.52
CA PRO A 349 -21.10 2.06 -20.74
C PRO A 349 -21.45 3.55 -20.89
N GLY A 350 -20.43 4.38 -21.09
CA GLY A 350 -20.60 5.83 -21.26
C GLY A 350 -20.64 6.65 -19.96
N ALA A 351 -20.46 6.01 -18.80
CA ALA A 351 -20.24 6.72 -17.55
C ALA A 351 -19.08 7.72 -17.68
N LYS A 352 -19.22 8.88 -17.03
CA LYS A 352 -18.18 9.91 -16.98
C LYS A 352 -17.87 10.23 -15.53
N TYR A 353 -16.59 10.34 -15.22
CA TYR A 353 -16.13 10.65 -13.88
C TYR A 353 -15.04 11.73 -13.93
N LYS A 354 -14.90 12.45 -12.82
CA LYS A 354 -13.88 13.50 -12.71
C LYS A 354 -13.40 13.65 -11.27
N ALA A 355 -12.12 13.97 -11.14
CA ALA A 355 -11.48 14.31 -9.88
C ALA A 355 -11.74 15.77 -9.50
N TYR A 356 -12.01 15.99 -8.21
CA TYR A 356 -12.20 17.29 -7.59
C TYR A 356 -11.41 17.38 -6.28
N PRO A 357 -11.08 18.60 -5.82
CA PRO A 357 -10.48 18.80 -4.50
C PRO A 357 -11.33 18.22 -3.37
N ILE A 358 -10.67 17.84 -2.28
CA ILE A 358 -11.35 17.36 -1.08
C ILE A 358 -12.17 18.51 -0.46
N PRO A 359 -13.45 18.29 -0.13
CA PRO A 359 -14.33 19.33 0.38
C PRO A 359 -13.95 19.77 1.80
N ALA A 360 -14.18 21.04 2.11
CA ALA A 360 -13.95 21.60 3.43
C ALA A 360 -15.03 21.22 4.45
N GLY A 361 -14.62 21.08 5.70
CA GLY A 361 -15.52 20.93 6.83
C GLY A 361 -16.23 22.22 7.23
N PRO A 362 -17.12 22.17 8.23
CA PRO A 362 -17.93 23.30 8.68
C PRO A 362 -17.12 24.55 9.05
N ASP A 363 -15.92 24.36 9.60
CA ASP A 363 -15.03 25.45 10.03
C ASP A 363 -13.95 25.79 8.99
N GLY A 364 -14.10 25.33 7.75
CA GLY A 364 -13.14 25.55 6.66
C GLY A 364 -11.87 24.70 6.72
N LYS A 365 -11.74 23.80 7.70
CA LYS A 365 -10.63 22.82 7.77
C LYS A 365 -10.76 21.79 6.64
N ILE A 366 -9.62 21.36 6.12
CA ILE A 366 -9.50 20.29 5.13
C ILE A 366 -8.34 19.40 5.60
N GLY A 367 -8.48 18.09 5.46
CA GLY A 367 -7.41 17.16 5.79
C GLY A 367 -7.54 15.85 5.03
N SER A 368 -6.42 15.27 4.63
CA SER A 368 -6.33 13.94 4.02
C SER A 368 -5.06 13.24 4.49
N ALA A 369 -5.10 11.91 4.62
CA ALA A 369 -3.90 11.14 4.89
C ALA A 369 -2.90 11.35 3.74
N GLY A 370 -1.65 11.65 4.05
CA GLY A 370 -0.62 11.90 3.04
C GLY A 370 0.61 12.61 3.59
N GLY A 371 1.58 12.90 2.72
CA GLY A 371 2.81 13.62 3.11
C GLY A 371 3.88 12.74 3.77
N ASN A 372 3.71 11.43 3.75
CA ASN A 372 4.73 10.45 4.13
C ASN A 372 5.75 10.23 3.00
N PRO A 373 6.96 9.72 3.30
CA PRO A 373 7.98 9.40 2.31
C PRO A 373 7.46 8.52 1.18
N PRO A 374 8.00 8.69 -0.04
CA PRO A 374 7.58 7.94 -1.21
C PRO A 374 8.20 6.55 -1.24
N ALA A 375 7.74 5.66 -0.36
CA ALA A 375 8.13 4.25 -0.31
C ALA A 375 6.90 3.35 -0.28
N ASN A 376 6.98 2.22 -0.96
CA ASN A 376 5.88 1.25 -1.01
C ASN A 376 6.30 -0.17 -0.61
N GLY A 377 7.48 -0.36 -0.05
CA GLY A 377 7.94 -1.64 0.46
C GLY A 377 9.44 -1.64 0.75
N TYR A 378 9.94 -2.81 1.12
CA TYR A 378 11.33 -2.99 1.50
C TYR A 378 11.90 -4.29 0.92
N VAL A 379 13.18 -4.26 0.54
CA VAL A 379 13.95 -5.46 0.19
C VAL A 379 14.95 -5.76 1.30
N PHE A 380 14.82 -6.92 1.92
CA PHE A 380 15.74 -7.42 2.94
C PHE A 380 16.80 -8.30 2.29
N VAL A 381 18.06 -8.11 2.67
CA VAL A 381 19.20 -8.89 2.16
C VAL A 381 19.64 -9.87 3.25
N ASN A 382 19.58 -11.16 2.95
CA ASN A 382 19.97 -12.20 3.90
C ASN A 382 21.48 -12.13 4.14
N LYS A 383 21.90 -12.17 5.41
CA LYS A 383 23.32 -12.09 5.77
C LYS A 383 24.17 -13.26 5.26
N LYS A 384 23.52 -14.35 4.80
CA LYS A 384 24.16 -15.52 4.18
C LYS A 384 24.20 -15.44 2.64
N ALA A 385 23.61 -14.41 2.03
CA ALA A 385 23.64 -14.25 0.58
C ALA A 385 25.09 -14.19 0.10
N LYS A 386 25.42 -14.95 -0.95
CA LYS A 386 26.79 -14.99 -1.51
C LYS A 386 27.14 -13.73 -2.31
N ASN A 387 26.12 -13.08 -2.86
CA ASN A 387 26.23 -11.86 -3.67
C ASN A 387 25.22 -10.82 -3.15
N PRO A 388 25.41 -10.28 -1.93
CA PRO A 388 24.45 -9.34 -1.33
C PRO A 388 24.29 -8.05 -2.14
N GLU A 389 25.28 -7.67 -2.95
CA GLU A 389 25.24 -6.52 -3.86
C GLU A 389 24.37 -6.74 -5.11
N ALA A 390 24.05 -7.99 -5.46
CA ALA A 390 23.36 -8.33 -6.71
C ALA A 390 22.00 -7.63 -6.85
N ILE A 391 21.29 -7.43 -5.73
CA ILE A 391 20.00 -6.73 -5.74
C ILE A 391 20.15 -5.25 -6.08
N LEU A 392 21.27 -4.61 -5.74
CA LEU A 392 21.55 -3.22 -6.13
C LEU A 392 21.96 -3.12 -7.59
N HIS A 393 22.75 -4.07 -8.12
CA HIS A 393 23.00 -4.15 -9.57
C HIS A 393 21.69 -4.32 -10.34
N TYR A 394 20.80 -5.19 -9.86
CA TYR A 394 19.45 -5.36 -10.38
C TYR A 394 18.65 -4.06 -10.33
N TYR A 395 18.58 -3.40 -9.18
CA TYR A 395 17.70 -2.24 -9.01
C TYR A 395 18.21 -0.99 -9.74
N ASN A 396 19.54 -0.76 -9.70
CA ASN A 396 20.18 0.30 -10.46
C ASN A 396 19.91 0.18 -11.96
N TRP A 397 19.93 -1.04 -12.52
CA TRP A 397 19.64 -1.25 -13.93
C TRP A 397 18.25 -0.73 -14.31
N PHE A 398 17.23 -0.90 -13.44
CA PHE A 398 15.91 -0.31 -13.66
C PHE A 398 15.94 1.22 -13.57
N PHE A 399 16.67 1.80 -12.61
CA PHE A 399 16.80 3.25 -12.51
C PHE A 399 17.50 3.86 -13.75
N ASP A 400 18.57 3.23 -14.23
CA ASP A 400 19.40 3.74 -15.32
C ASP A 400 18.72 3.59 -16.68
N ASN A 401 17.89 2.56 -16.86
CA ASN A 401 17.34 2.21 -18.17
C ASN A 401 15.84 2.46 -18.30
N MET A 402 15.08 2.35 -17.20
CA MET A 402 13.61 2.28 -17.26
C MET A 402 12.90 3.40 -16.51
N ALA A 403 13.43 3.87 -15.38
CA ALA A 403 12.71 4.84 -14.54
C ALA A 403 12.56 6.22 -15.23
N ASN A 404 13.49 6.57 -16.12
CA ASN A 404 13.42 7.77 -16.98
C ASN A 404 14.18 7.52 -18.30
N PRO A 405 13.57 6.80 -19.27
CA PRO A 405 14.27 6.34 -20.47
C PRO A 405 14.70 7.51 -21.36
N GLN A 406 15.84 7.35 -22.04
CA GLN A 406 16.40 8.36 -22.94
C GLN A 406 15.94 8.13 -24.40
N PRO A 407 15.88 9.19 -25.23
CA PRO A 407 15.56 9.03 -26.65
C PRO A 407 16.51 8.04 -27.33
N GLY A 408 15.96 7.10 -28.11
CA GLY A 408 16.70 6.04 -28.79
C GLY A 408 17.09 4.85 -27.90
N SER A 409 16.73 4.85 -26.61
CA SER A 409 16.96 3.70 -25.72
C SER A 409 15.99 2.55 -26.01
N GLU A 410 16.37 1.33 -25.61
CA GLU A 410 15.56 0.11 -25.72
C GLU A 410 14.16 0.29 -25.08
N PHE A 411 14.08 1.07 -24.00
CA PHE A 411 12.85 1.32 -23.24
C PHE A 411 12.19 2.66 -23.55
N GLU A 412 12.53 3.32 -24.67
CA GLU A 412 11.92 4.60 -25.08
C GLU A 412 10.40 4.51 -25.17
N LYS A 413 9.86 3.35 -25.55
CA LYS A 413 8.42 3.13 -25.77
C LYS A 413 7.71 2.41 -24.63
N GLY A 414 8.44 1.80 -23.71
CA GLY A 414 7.92 0.94 -22.66
C GLY A 414 8.81 -0.28 -22.45
N PHE A 415 8.39 -1.22 -21.60
CA PHE A 415 9.18 -2.38 -21.22
C PHE A 415 9.28 -3.41 -22.36
N ALA A 416 8.14 -3.86 -22.89
CA ALA A 416 8.09 -4.87 -23.94
C ALA A 416 6.86 -4.72 -24.82
N GLU A 417 7.09 -4.61 -26.12
CA GLU A 417 6.02 -4.52 -27.11
C GLU A 417 5.10 -5.75 -27.08
N GLY A 418 3.80 -5.50 -27.14
CA GLY A 418 2.73 -6.48 -26.96
C GLY A 418 2.51 -6.91 -25.51
N TYR A 419 3.14 -6.26 -24.51
CA TYR A 419 2.86 -6.46 -23.08
C TYR A 419 2.25 -5.21 -22.44
N ASP A 420 3.08 -4.19 -22.21
CA ASP A 420 2.69 -2.91 -21.59
C ASP A 420 2.41 -1.82 -22.63
N TYR A 421 2.91 -1.98 -23.86
CA TYR A 421 2.61 -1.10 -24.96
C TYR A 421 2.55 -1.84 -26.30
N ALA A 422 1.94 -1.23 -27.31
CA ALA A 422 2.09 -1.58 -28.71
C ALA A 422 2.25 -0.32 -29.58
N THR A 423 3.03 -0.40 -30.66
CA THR A 423 3.18 0.70 -31.62
C THR A 423 2.01 0.72 -32.61
N LEU A 424 1.36 1.87 -32.76
CA LEU A 424 0.32 2.11 -33.76
C LEU A 424 0.91 2.48 -35.14
N PRO A 425 0.13 2.40 -36.23
CA PRO A 425 0.62 2.73 -37.58
C PRO A 425 1.17 4.16 -37.74
N ASP A 426 0.74 5.10 -36.90
CA ASP A 426 1.22 6.49 -36.88
C ASP A 426 2.51 6.68 -36.06
N GLY A 427 3.02 5.61 -35.44
CA GLY A 427 4.23 5.61 -34.61
C GLY A 427 3.99 5.96 -33.14
N SER A 428 2.78 6.36 -32.74
CA SER A 428 2.41 6.49 -31.33
C SER A 428 2.32 5.12 -30.65
N ILE A 429 2.27 5.10 -29.32
CA ILE A 429 2.09 3.86 -28.56
C ILE A 429 0.70 3.81 -27.92
N THR A 430 0.24 2.62 -27.57
CA THR A 430 -1.00 2.42 -26.80
C THR A 430 -0.83 1.29 -25.79
N ALA A 431 -1.59 1.34 -24.70
CA ALA A 431 -1.76 0.25 -23.74
C ALA A 431 -3.21 -0.31 -23.74
N ASP A 432 -4.04 0.12 -24.69
CA ASP A 432 -5.47 -0.22 -24.75
C ASP A 432 -5.70 -1.55 -25.47
N ILE A 433 -5.61 -2.63 -24.68
CA ILE A 433 -5.79 -4.00 -25.16
C ILE A 433 -7.21 -4.23 -25.66
N ALA A 434 -8.22 -3.67 -25.00
CA ALA A 434 -9.61 -3.84 -25.38
C ALA A 434 -9.88 -3.27 -26.80
N LYS A 435 -9.22 -2.16 -27.14
CA LYS A 435 -9.33 -1.54 -28.46
C LYS A 435 -8.44 -2.21 -29.52
N TYR A 436 -7.28 -2.74 -29.13
CA TYR A 436 -6.30 -3.31 -30.05
C TYR A 436 -5.82 -4.72 -29.66
N PRO A 437 -6.72 -5.70 -29.47
CA PRO A 437 -6.36 -7.00 -28.89
C PRO A 437 -5.33 -7.76 -29.74
N ASP A 438 -5.37 -7.61 -31.06
CA ASP A 438 -4.42 -8.26 -31.99
C ASP A 438 -2.96 -7.81 -31.79
N LEU A 439 -2.73 -6.63 -31.20
CA LEU A 439 -1.38 -6.13 -30.90
C LEU A 439 -0.81 -6.69 -29.60
N PHE A 440 -1.62 -7.39 -28.80
CA PHE A 440 -1.25 -7.95 -27.49
C PHE A 440 -1.49 -9.48 -27.46
N PRO A 441 -0.84 -10.25 -28.36
CA PRO A 441 -1.11 -11.66 -28.48
C PRO A 441 -0.79 -12.41 -27.19
N GLY A 442 -1.67 -13.33 -26.81
CA GLY A 442 -1.55 -14.15 -25.60
C GLY A 442 -2.05 -13.48 -24.32
N LEU A 443 -2.54 -12.24 -24.40
CA LEU A 443 -3.19 -11.53 -23.30
C LEU A 443 -4.71 -11.57 -23.51
N LYS A 444 -5.43 -12.14 -22.55
CA LYS A 444 -6.89 -12.37 -22.62
C LYS A 444 -7.67 -11.10 -22.27
N ASP A 445 -7.47 -10.03 -23.04
CA ASP A 445 -8.02 -8.69 -22.78
C ASP A 445 -7.54 -8.05 -21.46
N GLN A 446 -6.46 -8.61 -20.89
CA GLN A 446 -5.91 -8.19 -19.60
C GLN A 446 -4.55 -7.55 -19.78
N THR A 447 -4.31 -6.44 -19.08
CA THR A 447 -3.01 -5.78 -19.07
C THR A 447 -2.00 -6.62 -18.30
N ALA A 448 -0.81 -6.83 -18.88
CA ALA A 448 0.27 -7.57 -18.25
C ALA A 448 1.55 -6.74 -18.20
N PRO A 449 1.61 -5.66 -17.38
CA PRO A 449 2.79 -4.81 -17.32
C PRO A 449 3.97 -5.61 -16.75
N PRO A 450 5.05 -5.84 -17.52
CA PRO A 450 6.15 -6.69 -17.05
C PRO A 450 6.87 -6.14 -15.83
N LEU A 451 6.71 -4.85 -15.55
CA LEU A 451 7.20 -4.24 -14.31
C LEU A 451 6.65 -4.95 -13.08
N TYR A 452 5.42 -5.47 -13.07
CA TYR A 452 4.86 -6.23 -11.93
C TYR A 452 5.54 -7.58 -11.64
N TYR A 453 6.43 -8.04 -12.52
CA TYR A 453 7.24 -9.25 -12.29
C TYR A 453 8.55 -8.94 -11.55
N THR A 454 8.86 -7.66 -11.36
CA THR A 454 10.13 -7.22 -10.78
C THR A 454 10.20 -7.55 -9.28
N LEU A 455 11.42 -7.79 -8.78
CA LEU A 455 11.68 -7.98 -7.34
C LEU A 455 11.37 -6.74 -6.49
N THR A 456 11.03 -5.61 -7.11
CA THR A 456 10.69 -4.33 -6.49
C THR A 456 9.28 -3.87 -6.85
N PHE A 457 8.38 -4.83 -7.13
CA PHE A 457 6.97 -4.61 -7.47
C PHE A 457 6.76 -3.89 -8.79
N GLU A 458 6.73 -2.55 -8.84
CA GLU A 458 6.51 -1.79 -10.07
C GLU A 458 7.82 -1.28 -10.69
N GLY A 459 8.93 -1.99 -10.45
CA GLY A 459 10.26 -1.63 -10.92
C GLY A 459 10.89 -0.50 -10.13
N ALA A 460 11.53 0.44 -10.85
CA ALA A 460 12.16 1.62 -10.27
C ALA A 460 11.34 2.87 -10.60
N ARG A 461 11.08 3.69 -9.58
CA ARG A 461 10.32 4.94 -9.69
C ARG A 461 11.15 6.09 -9.15
N ILE A 462 11.34 7.12 -9.97
CA ILE A 462 11.89 8.40 -9.49
C ILE A 462 10.74 9.16 -8.83
N PRO A 463 10.81 9.47 -7.52
CA PRO A 463 9.63 9.91 -6.79
C PRO A 463 8.90 11.12 -7.37
N THR A 464 9.61 12.14 -7.83
CA THR A 464 8.97 13.38 -8.31
C THR A 464 8.52 13.31 -9.77
N LEU A 465 9.09 12.39 -10.56
CA LEU A 465 8.98 12.40 -12.02
C LEU A 465 7.53 12.29 -12.51
N TYR A 466 6.73 11.44 -11.88
CA TYR A 466 5.34 11.24 -12.24
C TYR A 466 4.50 12.50 -12.02
N ALA A 467 4.56 13.07 -10.81
CA ALA A 467 3.80 14.27 -10.47
C ALA A 467 4.21 15.48 -11.34
N GLU A 468 5.51 15.70 -11.53
CA GLU A 468 6.03 16.76 -12.40
C GLU A 468 5.55 16.60 -13.84
N THR A 469 5.64 15.37 -14.38
CA THR A 469 5.16 15.04 -15.73
C THR A 469 3.67 15.33 -15.88
N HIS A 470 2.84 14.83 -14.98
CA HIS A 470 1.40 15.00 -15.10
C HIS A 470 0.95 16.45 -14.86
N VAL A 471 1.58 17.19 -13.95
CA VAL A 471 1.30 18.64 -13.78
C VAL A 471 1.66 19.40 -15.06
N LYS A 472 2.80 19.09 -15.68
CA LYS A 472 3.22 19.69 -16.94
C LYS A 472 2.21 19.39 -18.07
N LEU A 473 1.82 18.12 -18.23
CA LEU A 473 0.86 17.70 -19.26
C LEU A 473 -0.55 18.29 -19.03
N ALA A 474 -1.00 18.37 -17.77
CA ALA A 474 -2.26 19.01 -17.41
C ALA A 474 -2.30 20.50 -17.79
N GLY A 475 -1.14 21.15 -17.85
CA GLY A 475 -0.96 22.52 -18.33
C GLY A 475 -1.03 22.69 -19.85
N GLY A 476 -1.19 21.60 -20.61
CA GLY A 476 -1.25 21.60 -22.07
C GLY A 476 0.12 21.63 -22.77
N ALA A 477 1.19 21.31 -22.05
CA ALA A 477 2.50 21.15 -22.67
C ALA A 477 2.55 19.85 -23.50
N GLU A 478 3.22 19.91 -24.64
CA GLU A 478 3.48 18.74 -25.47
C GLU A 478 4.44 17.77 -24.77
N PRO A 479 4.25 16.44 -24.91
CA PRO A 479 5.17 15.45 -24.36
C PRO A 479 6.47 15.39 -25.18
N VAL A 480 7.60 15.72 -24.55
CA VAL A 480 8.91 15.84 -25.20
C VAL A 480 9.80 14.64 -24.88
N THR A 481 9.93 14.28 -23.60
CA THR A 481 10.78 13.16 -23.18
C THR A 481 10.09 11.82 -23.47
N PRO A 482 10.85 10.71 -23.59
CA PRO A 482 10.25 9.38 -23.70
C PRO A 482 9.25 9.08 -22.59
N TYR A 483 9.59 9.39 -21.32
CA TYR A 483 8.68 9.21 -20.20
C TYR A 483 7.39 10.02 -20.35
N GLU A 484 7.48 11.30 -20.72
CA GLU A 484 6.30 12.14 -20.95
C GLU A 484 5.41 11.59 -22.07
N LYS A 485 6.01 11.06 -23.15
CA LYS A 485 5.27 10.42 -24.25
C LYS A 485 4.63 9.11 -23.82
N GLN A 486 5.30 8.33 -22.97
CA GLN A 486 4.73 7.10 -22.43
C GLN A 486 3.49 7.41 -21.59
N GLU A 487 3.62 8.31 -20.60
CA GLU A 487 2.51 8.68 -19.73
C GLU A 487 1.37 9.36 -20.54
N PHE A 488 1.69 10.23 -21.50
CA PHE A 488 0.67 10.90 -22.33
C PHE A 488 -0.13 9.91 -23.19
N ASN A 489 0.53 8.90 -23.78
CA ASN A 489 -0.11 7.96 -24.69
C ASN A 489 -0.80 6.78 -23.99
N THR A 490 -0.40 6.45 -22.77
CA THR A 490 -0.88 5.25 -22.07
C THR A 490 -1.77 5.55 -20.87
N ARG A 491 -1.72 6.76 -20.30
CA ARG A 491 -2.63 7.17 -19.22
C ARG A 491 -3.87 7.86 -19.76
N LEU A 492 -4.95 7.76 -18.99
CA LEU A 492 -6.15 8.53 -19.25
C LEU A 492 -5.91 9.99 -18.85
N LYS A 493 -6.60 10.91 -19.53
CA LYS A 493 -6.54 12.34 -19.20
C LYS A 493 -6.95 12.58 -17.74
N GLU A 494 -7.88 11.78 -17.25
CA GLU A 494 -8.41 11.80 -15.89
C GLU A 494 -7.31 11.53 -14.85
N ASN A 495 -6.33 10.64 -15.13
CA ASN A 495 -5.16 10.46 -14.25
C ASN A 495 -4.35 11.75 -14.13
N THR A 496 -4.07 12.37 -15.29
CA THR A 496 -3.30 13.62 -15.39
C THR A 496 -3.99 14.77 -14.66
N ASP A 497 -5.29 14.95 -14.90
CA ASP A 497 -6.09 15.97 -14.24
C ASP A 497 -6.16 15.74 -12.72
N ALA A 498 -6.31 14.49 -12.28
CA ALA A 498 -6.34 14.16 -10.86
C ALA A 498 -5.01 14.42 -10.15
N MET A 499 -3.88 14.09 -10.78
CA MET A 499 -2.56 14.43 -10.22
C MET A 499 -2.39 15.95 -10.11
N LYS A 500 -2.90 16.73 -11.08
CA LYS A 500 -2.95 18.18 -10.93
C LYS A 500 -3.77 18.62 -9.70
N VAL A 501 -4.93 18.02 -9.46
CA VAL A 501 -5.74 18.30 -8.26
C VAL A 501 -4.96 17.98 -6.99
N VAL A 502 -4.31 16.81 -6.93
CA VAL A 502 -3.44 16.40 -5.80
C VAL A 502 -2.40 17.48 -5.51
N MET A 503 -1.71 17.96 -6.54
CA MET A 503 -0.64 18.95 -6.39
C MET A 503 -1.17 20.34 -6.02
N ASP A 504 -2.30 20.76 -6.57
CA ASP A 504 -2.96 22.03 -6.23
C ASP A 504 -3.43 22.05 -4.76
N GLN A 505 -3.75 20.88 -4.18
CA GLN A 505 -4.20 20.74 -2.79
C GLN A 505 -3.15 20.16 -1.84
N ASN A 506 -1.87 20.09 -2.22
CA ASN A 506 -0.83 19.42 -1.43
C ASN A 506 -0.65 19.90 0.02
N SER A 507 -1.23 21.05 0.38
CA SER A 507 -1.19 21.65 1.71
C SER A 507 -2.15 20.99 2.71
N ILE A 508 -3.13 20.21 2.26
CA ILE A 508 -4.11 19.53 3.13
C ILE A 508 -3.59 18.23 3.75
N ARG A 509 -2.37 17.81 3.36
CA ARG A 509 -1.78 16.53 3.74
C ARG A 509 -1.49 16.50 5.23
N MET A 510 -2.06 15.52 5.92
CA MET A 510 -1.81 15.23 7.32
C MET A 510 -0.76 14.13 7.43
N LYS A 511 0.50 14.52 7.63
CA LYS A 511 1.62 13.58 7.78
C LYS A 511 1.46 12.75 9.06
N ASN A 512 1.67 11.44 8.95
CA ASN A 512 1.96 10.60 10.11
C ASN A 512 3.44 10.77 10.48
N TYR A 513 3.70 11.41 11.63
CA TYR A 513 5.05 11.67 12.13
C TYR A 513 5.64 10.49 12.90
N TYR A 514 4.83 9.53 13.33
CA TYR A 514 5.34 8.28 13.88
C TYR A 514 5.58 7.25 12.77
N MET A 515 6.84 7.15 12.37
CA MET A 515 7.33 6.24 11.34
C MET A 515 8.38 5.27 11.88
N GLY A 516 8.51 5.18 13.21
CA GLY A 516 9.51 4.33 13.84
C GLY A 516 9.15 2.85 13.83
N PRO A 517 10.07 2.01 14.34
CA PRO A 517 9.78 0.62 14.74
C PRO A 517 8.58 0.55 15.68
N LEU A 518 7.94 -0.61 15.83
CA LEU A 518 6.91 -0.77 16.86
C LEU A 518 7.52 -0.54 18.26
N THR A 519 6.87 0.27 19.10
CA THR A 519 7.28 0.43 20.50
C THR A 519 7.13 -0.87 21.28
N GLU A 520 7.80 -0.99 22.42
CA GLU A 520 7.68 -2.16 23.30
C GLU A 520 6.22 -2.45 23.67
N THR A 521 5.44 -1.42 24.03
CA THR A 521 4.03 -1.61 24.36
C THR A 521 3.20 -1.91 23.11
N MET A 522 3.50 -1.32 21.95
CA MET A 522 2.82 -1.65 20.69
C MET A 522 2.97 -3.14 20.34
N GLN A 523 4.15 -3.74 20.51
CA GLN A 523 4.37 -5.15 20.19
C GLN A 523 3.40 -6.11 20.89
N SER A 524 2.94 -5.77 22.10
CA SER A 524 2.03 -6.64 22.87
C SER A 524 0.57 -6.15 22.93
N LYS A 525 0.29 -4.89 22.59
CA LYS A 525 -1.03 -4.26 22.78
C LYS A 525 -1.64 -3.64 21.52
N ASN A 526 -0.88 -3.41 20.46
CA ASN A 526 -1.35 -2.61 19.31
C ASN A 526 -2.58 -3.22 18.64
N GLU A 527 -2.61 -4.54 18.41
CA GLU A 527 -3.77 -5.21 17.82
C GLU A 527 -5.04 -5.02 18.67
N LEU A 528 -4.96 -5.24 19.98
CA LEU A 528 -6.06 -5.06 20.92
C LEU A 528 -6.57 -3.61 20.90
N LEU A 529 -5.66 -2.64 20.93
CA LEU A 529 -5.98 -1.23 20.96
C LEU A 529 -6.60 -0.75 19.65
N ASN A 530 -6.08 -1.17 18.50
CA ASN A 530 -6.65 -0.87 17.19
C ASN A 530 -8.04 -1.49 17.02
N LYS A 531 -8.21 -2.73 17.50
CA LYS A 531 -9.53 -3.38 17.52
C LYS A 531 -10.52 -2.62 18.39
N LEU A 532 -10.12 -2.19 19.59
CA LEU A 532 -10.96 -1.35 20.46
C LEU A 532 -11.41 -0.06 19.76
N LEU A 533 -10.48 0.62 19.08
CA LEU A 533 -10.77 1.85 18.32
C LEU A 533 -11.75 1.58 17.18
N ASN A 534 -11.41 0.66 16.27
CA ASN A 534 -12.21 0.37 15.08
C ASN A 534 -13.60 -0.18 15.42
N GLU A 535 -13.71 -1.10 16.39
CA GLU A 535 -15.02 -1.62 16.80
C GLU A 535 -15.90 -0.54 17.42
N THR A 536 -15.34 0.35 18.25
CA THR A 536 -16.14 1.43 18.87
C THR A 536 -16.60 2.41 17.81
N PHE A 537 -15.71 2.81 16.89
CA PHE A 537 -16.04 3.71 15.79
C PHE A 537 -17.18 3.13 14.94
N SER A 538 -17.06 1.87 14.53
CA SER A 538 -18.13 1.18 13.78
C SER A 538 -19.42 1.09 14.60
N LYS A 539 -19.38 0.72 15.89
CA LYS A 539 -20.59 0.66 16.73
C LYS A 539 -21.28 2.03 16.86
N ILE A 540 -20.52 3.12 16.92
CA ILE A 540 -21.06 4.49 16.92
C ILE A 540 -21.71 4.80 15.57
N VAL A 541 -21.02 4.56 14.45
CA VAL A 541 -21.55 4.82 13.10
C VAL A 541 -22.85 4.06 12.86
N TYR A 542 -22.93 2.79 13.27
CA TYR A 542 -24.13 1.96 13.15
C TYR A 542 -25.21 2.24 14.22
N GLY A 543 -25.00 3.21 15.11
CA GLY A 543 -25.94 3.54 16.19
C GLY A 543 -26.13 2.43 17.23
N GLN A 544 -25.24 1.43 17.27
CA GLN A 544 -25.24 0.37 18.27
C GLN A 544 -24.70 0.88 19.62
N GLN A 545 -23.98 2.00 19.61
CA GLN A 545 -23.52 2.73 20.78
C GLN A 545 -23.72 4.25 20.59
N PRO A 546 -24.03 5.01 21.65
CA PRO A 546 -24.08 6.46 21.58
C PRO A 546 -22.69 7.05 21.35
N VAL A 547 -22.61 8.25 20.75
CA VAL A 547 -21.34 8.95 20.47
C VAL A 547 -20.48 9.15 21.72
N ASP A 548 -21.09 9.32 22.90
CA ASP A 548 -20.39 9.45 24.20
C ASP A 548 -19.59 8.20 24.58
N SER A 549 -19.85 7.06 23.95
CA SER A 549 -19.03 5.85 24.10
C SER A 549 -17.60 6.07 23.61
N PHE A 550 -17.36 7.08 22.77
CA PHE A 550 -16.03 7.52 22.37
C PHE A 550 -15.17 7.90 23.59
N ASP A 551 -15.72 8.67 24.54
CA ASP A 551 -14.95 9.14 25.70
C ASP A 551 -14.55 7.95 26.59
N THR A 552 -15.47 7.00 26.78
CA THR A 552 -15.18 5.73 27.49
C THR A 552 -14.13 4.90 26.75
N MET A 553 -14.20 4.84 25.43
CA MET A 553 -13.20 4.16 24.61
C MET A 553 -11.83 4.81 24.77
N VAL A 554 -11.74 6.15 24.73
CA VAL A 554 -10.46 6.87 24.91
C VAL A 554 -9.87 6.56 26.28
N GLU A 555 -10.67 6.58 27.35
CA GLU A 555 -10.21 6.20 28.68
C GLU A 555 -9.69 4.76 28.71
N ASN A 556 -10.42 3.82 28.12
CA ASN A 556 -10.04 2.41 28.07
C ASN A 556 -8.78 2.19 27.24
N TRP A 557 -8.64 2.88 26.11
CA TRP A 557 -7.46 2.85 25.26
C TRP A 557 -6.22 3.32 26.04
N LYS A 558 -6.33 4.46 26.74
CA LYS A 558 -5.26 4.98 27.60
C LYS A 558 -4.86 3.99 28.68
N LYS A 559 -5.84 3.49 29.45
CA LYS A 559 -5.63 2.51 30.55
C LYS A 559 -5.07 1.17 30.06
N SER A 560 -5.36 0.78 28.82
CA SER A 560 -4.94 -0.52 28.25
C SER A 560 -3.56 -0.50 27.58
N GLY A 561 -2.79 0.57 27.79
CA GLY A 561 -1.42 0.73 27.27
C GLY A 561 -1.26 1.91 26.32
N GLY A 562 -2.34 2.55 25.89
CA GLY A 562 -2.28 3.68 24.98
C GLY A 562 -1.50 4.88 25.53
N GLU A 563 -1.59 5.17 26.83
CA GLU A 563 -0.81 6.26 27.46
C GLU A 563 0.69 5.97 27.41
N GLN A 564 1.07 4.73 27.70
CA GLN A 564 2.45 4.28 27.61
C GLN A 564 2.96 4.33 26.16
N ILE A 565 2.13 3.89 25.19
CA ILE A 565 2.46 4.02 23.76
C ILE A 565 2.65 5.49 23.38
N THR A 566 1.76 6.40 23.80
CA THR A 566 1.91 7.85 23.52
C THR A 566 3.24 8.38 24.05
N LYS A 567 3.65 7.95 25.26
CA LYS A 567 4.96 8.31 25.81
C LYS A 567 6.10 7.75 24.95
N GLU A 568 6.09 6.46 24.64
CA GLU A 568 7.13 5.81 23.85
C GLU A 568 7.27 6.41 22.43
N VAL A 569 6.14 6.71 21.79
CA VAL A 569 6.08 7.38 20.48
C VAL A 569 6.72 8.77 20.55
N ASN A 570 6.44 9.54 21.60
CA ASN A 570 7.03 10.87 21.78
C ASN A 570 8.51 10.81 22.17
N ASP A 571 8.93 9.83 22.97
CA ASP A 571 10.34 9.58 23.28
C ASP A 571 11.13 9.24 22.00
N TRP A 572 10.58 8.36 21.17
CA TRP A 572 11.14 8.06 19.84
C TRP A 572 11.19 9.32 18.97
N TYR A 573 10.09 10.08 18.87
CA TYR A 573 10.03 11.27 18.02
C TYR A 573 11.06 12.32 18.44
N ASN A 574 11.23 12.54 19.75
CA ASN A 574 12.26 13.45 20.27
C ASN A 574 13.69 12.99 19.97
N SER A 575 13.91 11.70 19.71
CA SER A 575 15.23 11.16 19.36
C SER A 575 15.58 11.31 17.88
N VAL A 576 14.60 11.58 17.01
CA VAL A 576 14.79 11.60 15.54
C VAL A 576 14.39 12.91 14.86
N LYS A 577 13.69 13.82 15.55
CA LYS A 577 13.18 15.07 14.98
C LYS A 577 14.22 16.16 14.77
#